data_AF-A0A7R7ENJ0-F1
#
_entry.id   AF-A0A7R7ENJ0-F1
#
_cell.length_a   1.000
_cell.length_b   1.000
_cell.length_c   1.000
_cell.angle_alpha   90.00
_cell.angle_beta   90.00
_cell.angle_gamma   90.00
#
_symmetry.space_group_name_H-M   'P 1'
#
loop_
_entity.id
_entity.type
_entity.pdbx_description
1 polymer ?
#
loop_
_entity_poly.entity_id
_entity_poly.type
_entity_poly.pdbx_seq_one_letter_code
_entity_poly.pdbx_strand_id
1 'polypeptide(L)'
;MALEKRIGYACTPISIPYRTSKSFMLKNFNDEIFNDCVKNNIKNLYHILSWNVDNRIQMFRISSDIIPFGSHPVNQIKWWELWKEELLECGEFVKKQRIRVSMHPGQYTILNSPTEQVVINSIADLEYHCRFLDSMEVDYTNKIVLHVGGVYGNKEDAMNKFIHNFDRLSDSLKRRLVIENDDKSYTIEEVLYICDKIQVPAVFDNLHHELNPCSLSQKEILGAVTSTWKAEDGPAKFHYSEQDMTKKGGSHSKSVDTRKFLEYYDSIKDISADIMMEVKDKDLSAIKCILSIDDQIPVSARTNQWAKYKYLIMEKNYSYYKKCSQMINSNLPMKDIYIYMEECLKSPFDEGSFRNTVEHVYGYVKEKVTKKEKENFRELLENPKDNQKKIKKYLQKLCIKYDIDYMNQSYYFL
;
A
#
# COMPACT_ATOMS: atom_id res chain seq x y z
N MET A 1 27.57 6.09 -5.02
CA MET A 1 26.34 5.56 -5.64
C MET A 1 25.25 5.65 -4.59
N ALA A 2 24.09 6.21 -4.90
CA ALA A 2 22.97 6.20 -3.96
C ALA A 2 22.62 4.74 -3.61
N LEU A 3 22.38 4.46 -2.33
CA LEU A 3 21.88 3.16 -1.89
C LEU A 3 20.51 2.95 -2.54
N GLU A 4 20.35 1.88 -3.32
CA GLU A 4 19.10 1.55 -3.99
C GLU A 4 18.02 1.25 -2.93
N LYS A 5 17.01 2.12 -2.81
CA LYS A 5 15.92 2.02 -1.84
C LYS A 5 14.73 1.35 -2.49
N ARG A 6 14.16 0.32 -1.84
CA ARG A 6 12.91 -0.26 -2.33
C ARG A 6 11.74 0.62 -1.90
N ILE A 7 10.78 0.80 -2.80
CA ILE A 7 9.51 1.46 -2.51
C ILE A 7 8.41 0.43 -2.69
N GLY A 8 7.47 0.41 -1.73
CA GLY A 8 6.35 -0.52 -1.70
C GLY A 8 5.03 0.14 -1.33
N TYR A 9 3.96 -0.64 -1.37
CA TYR A 9 2.64 -0.20 -0.92
C TYR A 9 1.94 -1.32 -0.13
N ALA A 10 0.84 -0.94 0.52
CA ALA A 10 0.15 -1.82 1.44
C ALA A 10 -1.13 -2.50 0.92
N CYS A 11 -1.17 -3.83 1.07
CA CYS A 11 -2.33 -4.70 0.91
C CYS A 11 -2.83 -4.79 -0.54
N THR A 12 -3.92 -4.10 -0.87
CA THR A 12 -4.63 -4.32 -2.14
C THR A 12 -4.24 -3.25 -3.16
N PRO A 13 -3.68 -3.62 -4.33
CA PRO A 13 -3.51 -2.67 -5.43
C PRO A 13 -4.86 -2.24 -5.99
N ILE A 14 -4.96 -0.98 -6.39
CA ILE A 14 -6.17 -0.41 -6.96
C ILE A 14 -6.21 -0.50 -8.49
N SER A 15 -5.05 -0.61 -9.17
CA SER A 15 -5.00 -0.61 -10.63
C SER A 15 -5.26 -1.97 -11.30
N ILE A 16 -5.25 -3.06 -10.52
CA ILE A 16 -5.49 -4.43 -11.01
C ILE A 16 -6.61 -5.10 -10.20
N PRO A 17 -7.28 -6.15 -10.73
CA PRO A 17 -8.46 -6.73 -10.09
C PRO A 17 -8.15 -7.75 -8.98
N TYR A 18 -6.88 -8.07 -8.74
CA TYR A 18 -6.46 -9.08 -7.77
C TYR A 18 -6.57 -8.59 -6.32
N ARG A 19 -7.06 -9.46 -5.43
CA ARG A 19 -7.30 -9.15 -4.01
C ARG A 19 -6.83 -10.31 -3.14
N THR A 20 -6.09 -10.00 -2.06
CA THR A 20 -5.65 -10.97 -1.04
C THR A 20 -6.42 -10.80 0.27
N SER A 21 -7.56 -10.12 0.23
CA SER A 21 -8.39 -9.82 1.40
C SER A 21 -9.83 -10.29 1.20
N LYS A 22 -10.05 -11.27 0.31
CA LYS A 22 -11.36 -11.92 0.23
C LYS A 22 -11.57 -12.69 1.53
N SER A 23 -12.76 -12.57 2.08
CA SER A 23 -13.18 -13.24 3.31
C SER A 23 -14.68 -13.54 3.23
N PHE A 24 -15.22 -14.20 4.25
CA PHE A 24 -16.63 -14.57 4.36
C PHE A 24 -17.08 -14.44 5.82
N MET A 25 -18.39 -14.48 6.06
CA MET A 25 -18.94 -14.35 7.42
C MET A 25 -18.65 -15.59 8.25
N LEU A 26 -18.34 -15.42 9.54
CA LEU A 26 -18.03 -16.52 10.47
C LEU A 26 -19.09 -17.63 10.49
N LYS A 27 -20.38 -17.26 10.40
CA LYS A 27 -21.49 -18.23 10.35
C LYS A 27 -21.48 -19.16 9.13
N ASN A 28 -20.73 -18.81 8.08
CA ASN A 28 -20.58 -19.61 6.86
C ASN A 28 -19.27 -20.43 6.90
N PHE A 29 -18.54 -20.45 8.02
CA PHE A 29 -17.29 -21.17 8.10
C PHE A 29 -17.49 -22.67 7.94
N ASN A 30 -16.88 -23.21 6.89
CA ASN A 30 -16.69 -24.63 6.64
C ASN A 30 -15.46 -24.81 5.76
N ASP A 31 -14.93 -26.03 5.72
CA ASP A 31 -13.67 -26.35 5.07
C ASP A 31 -13.66 -26.01 3.58
N GLU A 32 -14.77 -26.25 2.85
CA GLU A 32 -14.86 -25.97 1.41
C GLU A 32 -14.78 -24.46 1.12
N ILE A 33 -15.62 -23.66 1.79
CA ILE A 33 -15.63 -22.20 1.62
C ILE A 33 -14.29 -21.59 2.06
N PHE A 34 -13.71 -22.09 3.16
CA PHE A 34 -12.40 -21.65 3.62
C PHE A 34 -11.31 -21.95 2.59
N ASN A 35 -11.24 -23.18 2.11
CA ASN A 35 -10.23 -23.64 1.17
C ASN A 35 -10.30 -22.88 -0.16
N ASP A 36 -11.50 -22.69 -0.71
CA ASP A 36 -11.70 -21.90 -1.93
C ASP A 36 -11.26 -20.44 -1.73
N CYS A 37 -11.54 -19.86 -0.58
CA CYS A 37 -11.14 -18.49 -0.27
C CYS A 37 -9.62 -18.36 -0.18
N VAL A 38 -8.96 -19.24 0.59
CA VAL A 38 -7.50 -19.26 0.77
C VAL A 38 -6.78 -19.49 -0.55
N LYS A 39 -7.20 -20.49 -1.33
CA LYS A 39 -6.65 -20.77 -2.67
C LYS A 39 -6.65 -19.53 -3.56
N ASN A 40 -7.81 -18.87 -3.63
CA ASN A 40 -7.96 -17.67 -4.44
C ASN A 40 -7.09 -16.51 -3.93
N ASN A 41 -6.97 -16.33 -2.62
CA ASN A 41 -6.13 -15.29 -2.03
C ASN A 41 -4.64 -15.54 -2.32
N ILE A 42 -4.13 -16.77 -2.15
CA ILE A 42 -2.72 -17.11 -2.42
C ILE A 42 -2.41 -16.96 -3.91
N LYS A 43 -3.28 -17.45 -4.81
CA LYS A 43 -3.12 -17.25 -6.26
C LYS A 43 -3.07 -15.76 -6.63
N ASN A 44 -3.94 -14.96 -6.02
CA ASN A 44 -3.94 -13.52 -6.24
C ASN A 44 -2.68 -12.84 -5.67
N LEU A 45 -2.11 -13.34 -4.56
CA LEU A 45 -0.84 -12.85 -4.05
C LEU A 45 0.26 -13.02 -5.11
N TYR A 46 0.39 -14.20 -5.73
CA TYR A 46 1.36 -14.42 -6.81
C TYR A 46 1.18 -13.43 -7.96
N HIS A 47 -0.07 -13.24 -8.44
CA HIS A 47 -0.35 -12.28 -9.51
C HIS A 47 0.00 -10.84 -9.13
N ILE A 48 -0.23 -10.43 -7.88
CA ILE A 48 0.17 -9.11 -7.37
C ILE A 48 1.69 -9.00 -7.32
N LEU A 49 2.40 -10.01 -6.82
CA LEU A 49 3.86 -10.01 -6.77
C LEU A 49 4.49 -9.93 -8.17
N SER A 50 3.97 -10.70 -9.14
CA SER A 50 4.41 -10.63 -10.53
C SER A 50 4.19 -9.23 -11.12
N TRP A 51 2.99 -8.67 -10.92
CA TRP A 51 2.68 -7.33 -11.40
C TRP A 51 3.55 -6.26 -10.74
N ASN A 52 3.89 -6.42 -9.47
CA ASN A 52 4.79 -5.52 -8.75
C ASN A 52 6.17 -5.48 -9.41
N VAL A 53 6.74 -6.65 -9.75
CA VAL A 53 8.02 -6.75 -10.45
C VAL A 53 7.97 -6.05 -11.82
N ASP A 54 6.91 -6.27 -12.60
CA ASP A 54 6.72 -5.61 -13.91
C ASP A 54 6.66 -4.08 -13.79
N ASN A 55 6.26 -3.56 -12.62
CA ASN A 55 6.17 -2.13 -12.31
C ASN A 55 7.29 -1.63 -11.38
N ARG A 56 8.38 -2.41 -11.23
CA ARG A 56 9.57 -2.06 -10.42
C ARG A 56 9.31 -1.88 -8.91
N ILE A 57 8.21 -2.41 -8.41
CA ILE A 57 7.86 -2.40 -6.99
C ILE A 57 8.54 -3.61 -6.34
N GLN A 58 9.55 -3.37 -5.51
CA GLN A 58 10.33 -4.41 -4.84
C GLN A 58 9.96 -4.60 -3.36
N MET A 59 8.86 -4.00 -2.90
CA MET A 59 8.41 -4.13 -1.54
C MET A 59 6.88 -4.19 -1.46
N PHE A 60 6.33 -5.02 -0.59
CA PHE A 60 4.88 -5.21 -0.50
C PHE A 60 4.43 -5.60 0.91
N ARG A 61 3.36 -4.98 1.43
CA ARG A 61 2.72 -5.44 2.67
C ARG A 61 1.57 -6.37 2.34
N ILE A 62 1.72 -7.64 2.69
CA ILE A 62 0.69 -8.66 2.52
C ILE A 62 -0.45 -8.36 3.50
N SER A 63 -1.70 -8.52 3.04
CA SER A 63 -2.89 -8.32 3.85
C SER A 63 -2.98 -9.35 4.97
N SER A 64 -3.31 -8.94 6.18
CA SER A 64 -3.64 -9.85 7.29
C SER A 64 -4.84 -10.75 7.00
N ASP A 65 -5.74 -10.33 6.11
CA ASP A 65 -6.91 -11.10 5.68
C ASP A 65 -6.60 -12.22 4.66
N ILE A 66 -5.32 -12.46 4.33
CA ILE A 66 -4.94 -13.46 3.32
C ILE A 66 -5.42 -14.87 3.68
N ILE A 67 -5.37 -15.23 4.96
CA ILE A 67 -6.04 -16.38 5.53
C ILE A 67 -7.24 -15.89 6.34
N PRO A 68 -8.49 -16.08 5.88
CA PRO A 68 -9.68 -15.72 6.64
C PRO A 68 -9.65 -16.39 8.01
N PHE A 69 -9.90 -15.63 9.08
CA PHE A 69 -9.90 -16.18 10.45
C PHE A 69 -8.57 -16.85 10.85
N GLY A 70 -7.44 -16.40 10.31
CA GLY A 70 -6.12 -17.03 10.50
C GLY A 70 -5.71 -17.30 11.95
N SER A 71 -6.14 -16.44 12.88
CA SER A 71 -5.87 -16.53 14.32
C SER A 71 -7.09 -16.87 15.18
N HIS A 72 -8.27 -17.02 14.57
CA HIS A 72 -9.50 -17.25 15.31
C HIS A 72 -9.65 -18.74 15.68
N PRO A 73 -10.14 -19.09 16.90
CA PRO A 73 -10.24 -20.49 17.35
C PRO A 73 -11.11 -21.42 16.48
N VAL A 74 -12.00 -20.86 15.67
CA VAL A 74 -12.81 -21.62 14.68
C VAL A 74 -11.94 -22.28 13.62
N ASN A 75 -10.80 -21.67 13.31
CA ASN A 75 -9.92 -22.11 12.24
C ASN A 75 -8.91 -23.11 12.78
N GLN A 76 -9.27 -24.38 12.74
CA GLN A 76 -8.40 -25.50 13.12
C GLN A 76 -7.71 -26.13 11.91
N ILE A 77 -7.91 -25.55 10.71
CA ILE A 77 -7.39 -26.07 9.46
C ILE A 77 -5.91 -25.73 9.37
N LYS A 78 -5.08 -26.75 9.13
CA LYS A 78 -3.64 -26.60 8.90
C LYS A 78 -3.36 -26.13 7.48
N TRP A 79 -3.79 -24.92 7.15
CA TRP A 79 -3.68 -24.34 5.81
C TRP A 79 -2.23 -24.28 5.29
N TRP A 80 -1.23 -24.21 6.17
CA TRP A 80 0.19 -24.23 5.82
C TRP A 80 0.68 -25.59 5.31
N GLU A 81 0.03 -26.68 5.71
CA GLU A 81 0.29 -28.03 5.19
C GLU A 81 -0.51 -28.26 3.91
N LEU A 82 -1.77 -27.82 3.89
CA LEU A 82 -2.68 -28.02 2.76
C LEU A 82 -2.28 -27.22 1.50
N TRP A 83 -1.85 -25.98 1.67
CA TRP A 83 -1.46 -25.06 0.59
C TRP A 83 0.06 -24.84 0.54
N LYS A 84 0.82 -25.85 0.98
CA LYS A 84 2.27 -25.77 1.08
C LYS A 84 2.92 -25.43 -0.26
N GLU A 85 2.51 -26.08 -1.33
CA GLU A 85 3.10 -25.91 -2.66
C GLU A 85 2.93 -24.46 -3.17
N GLU A 86 1.73 -23.90 -3.07
CA GLU A 86 1.45 -22.53 -3.52
C GLU A 86 2.10 -21.46 -2.63
N LEU A 87 2.22 -21.72 -1.32
CA LEU A 87 2.94 -20.83 -0.40
C LEU A 87 4.44 -20.83 -0.71
N LEU A 88 5.03 -22.00 -0.96
CA LEU A 88 6.43 -22.12 -1.39
C LEU A 88 6.65 -21.46 -2.76
N GLU A 89 5.72 -21.61 -3.70
CA GLU A 89 5.80 -20.93 -4.99
C GLU A 89 5.87 -19.40 -4.83
N CYS A 90 5.01 -18.82 -3.98
CA CYS A 90 5.06 -17.40 -3.65
C CYS A 90 6.40 -17.02 -2.98
N GLY A 91 6.88 -17.86 -2.05
CA GLY A 91 8.14 -17.71 -1.35
C GLY A 91 9.36 -17.68 -2.27
N GLU A 92 9.47 -18.67 -3.16
CA GLU A 92 10.52 -18.76 -4.17
C GLU A 92 10.48 -17.57 -5.12
N PHE A 93 9.28 -17.12 -5.50
CA PHE A 93 9.14 -15.91 -6.32
C PHE A 93 9.67 -14.66 -5.59
N VAL A 94 9.30 -14.47 -4.32
CA VAL A 94 9.79 -13.37 -3.47
C VAL A 94 11.32 -13.39 -3.38
N LYS A 95 11.93 -14.55 -3.11
CA LYS A 95 13.39 -14.72 -3.03
C LYS A 95 14.07 -14.43 -4.37
N LYS A 96 13.58 -15.03 -5.45
CA LYS A 96 14.14 -14.89 -6.81
C LYS A 96 14.13 -13.45 -7.28
N GLN A 97 13.03 -12.73 -7.03
CA GLN A 97 12.83 -11.35 -7.47
C GLN A 97 13.32 -10.32 -6.44
N ARG A 98 13.89 -10.78 -5.32
CA ARG A 98 14.40 -9.94 -4.22
C ARG A 98 13.36 -8.94 -3.69
N ILE A 99 12.10 -9.37 -3.63
CA ILE A 99 11.00 -8.59 -3.07
C ILE A 99 11.11 -8.65 -1.55
N ARG A 100 10.93 -7.51 -0.87
CA ARG A 100 10.78 -7.47 0.58
C ARG A 100 9.31 -7.46 0.96
N VAL A 101 8.84 -8.49 1.64
CA VAL A 101 7.45 -8.55 2.13
C VAL A 101 7.37 -8.21 3.61
N SER A 102 6.22 -7.71 4.03
CA SER A 102 5.90 -7.51 5.45
C SER A 102 4.42 -7.74 5.70
N MET A 103 4.05 -7.86 6.97
CA MET A 103 2.66 -7.80 7.40
C MET A 103 2.52 -6.78 8.52
N HIS A 104 1.29 -6.30 8.74
CA HIS A 104 0.97 -5.40 9.85
C HIS A 104 -0.39 -5.82 10.41
N PRO A 105 -0.42 -6.57 11.53
CA PRO A 105 -1.65 -6.90 12.23
C PRO A 105 -2.49 -5.67 12.54
N GLY A 106 -3.81 -5.84 12.59
CA GLY A 106 -4.74 -4.73 12.80
C GLY A 106 -4.71 -4.17 14.23
N GLN A 107 -5.48 -3.10 14.45
CA GLN A 107 -5.59 -2.37 15.72
C GLN A 107 -6.04 -3.20 16.94
N TYR A 108 -6.51 -4.44 16.73
CA TYR A 108 -6.97 -5.32 17.82
C TYR A 108 -5.85 -6.21 18.37
N THR A 109 -4.69 -6.22 17.72
CA THR A 109 -3.50 -6.96 18.16
C THR A 109 -2.72 -6.07 19.12
N ILE A 110 -3.00 -6.22 20.41
CA ILE A 110 -2.53 -5.32 21.47
C ILE A 110 -1.78 -6.13 22.53
N LEU A 111 -0.46 -6.20 22.38
CA LEU A 111 0.42 -7.02 23.23
C LEU A 111 0.55 -6.46 24.66
N ASN A 112 0.29 -5.17 24.86
CA ASN A 112 0.38 -4.51 26.16
C ASN A 112 -0.96 -4.35 26.91
N SER A 113 -2.01 -5.05 26.46
CA SER A 113 -3.34 -4.97 27.07
C SER A 113 -3.32 -5.39 28.55
N PRO A 114 -4.08 -4.72 29.44
CA PRO A 114 -4.24 -5.16 30.83
C PRO A 114 -5.09 -6.44 30.94
N THR A 115 -5.82 -6.81 29.88
CA THR A 115 -6.70 -7.98 29.85
C THR A 115 -5.95 -9.17 29.26
N GLU A 116 -5.67 -10.19 30.07
CA GLU A 116 -4.90 -11.37 29.66
C GLU A 116 -5.48 -12.08 28.42
N GLN A 117 -6.80 -12.18 28.29
CA GLN A 117 -7.43 -12.77 27.10
C GLN A 117 -7.11 -12.00 25.81
N VAL A 118 -6.99 -10.66 25.89
CA VAL A 118 -6.60 -9.84 24.73
C VAL A 118 -5.14 -10.10 24.38
N VAL A 119 -4.26 -10.25 25.37
CA VAL A 119 -2.85 -10.61 25.14
C VAL A 119 -2.75 -11.99 24.48
N ILE A 120 -3.45 -13.01 24.99
CA ILE A 120 -3.49 -14.36 24.41
C ILE A 120 -3.94 -14.31 22.94
N ASN A 121 -5.03 -13.59 22.66
CA ASN A 121 -5.53 -13.45 21.29
C ASN A 121 -4.55 -12.69 20.39
N SER A 122 -3.85 -11.68 20.93
CA SER A 122 -2.85 -10.90 20.19
C SER A 122 -1.62 -11.75 19.87
N ILE A 123 -1.17 -12.60 20.79
CA ILE A 123 -0.09 -13.56 20.55
C ILE A 123 -0.52 -14.54 19.46
N ALA A 124 -1.72 -15.12 19.55
CA ALA A 124 -2.24 -16.02 18.51
C ALA A 124 -2.30 -15.34 17.13
N ASP A 125 -2.66 -14.06 17.09
CA ASP A 125 -2.66 -13.27 15.86
C ASP A 125 -1.25 -13.03 15.31
N LEU A 126 -0.30 -12.66 16.15
CA LEU A 126 1.09 -12.48 15.72
C LEU A 126 1.73 -13.79 15.24
N GLU A 127 1.47 -14.91 15.94
CA GLU A 127 1.96 -16.23 15.54
C GLU A 127 1.32 -16.70 14.22
N TYR A 128 0.08 -16.31 13.93
CA TYR A 128 -0.53 -16.52 12.62
C TYR A 128 0.28 -15.81 11.52
N HIS A 129 0.59 -14.52 11.70
CA HIS A 129 1.36 -13.75 10.72
C HIS A 129 2.77 -14.32 10.54
N CYS A 130 3.42 -14.73 11.63
CA CYS A 130 4.73 -15.39 11.58
C CYS A 130 4.67 -16.71 10.82
N ARG A 131 3.67 -17.55 11.12
CA ARG A 131 3.45 -18.82 10.42
C ARG A 131 3.23 -18.62 8.93
N PHE A 132 2.53 -17.57 8.52
CA PHE A 132 2.32 -17.27 7.10
C PHE A 132 3.65 -17.00 6.38
N LEU A 133 4.51 -16.15 6.94
CA LEU A 133 5.84 -15.87 6.39
C LEU A 133 6.75 -17.10 6.45
N ASP A 134 6.72 -17.87 7.54
CA ASP A 134 7.50 -19.10 7.67
C ASP A 134 7.05 -20.16 6.67
N SER A 135 5.75 -20.25 6.34
CA SER A 135 5.22 -21.18 5.34
C SER A 135 5.60 -20.81 3.90
N MET A 136 5.94 -19.53 3.66
CA MET A 136 6.55 -19.08 2.41
C MET A 136 8.08 -19.29 2.39
N GLU A 137 8.69 -19.75 3.49
CA GLU A 137 10.14 -19.92 3.62
C GLU A 137 10.94 -18.66 3.20
N VAL A 138 10.43 -17.48 3.56
CA VAL A 138 11.15 -16.20 3.39
C VAL A 138 11.99 -15.90 4.63
N ASP A 139 13.14 -15.27 4.43
CA ASP A 139 14.07 -14.97 5.53
C ASP A 139 13.54 -13.90 6.51
N TYR A 140 14.34 -13.62 7.55
CA TYR A 140 13.99 -12.68 8.61
C TYR A 140 14.09 -11.20 8.23
N THR A 141 14.48 -10.85 7.00
CA THR A 141 14.37 -9.47 6.49
C THR A 141 12.91 -9.07 6.22
N ASN A 142 12.02 -10.06 6.21
CA ASN A 142 10.58 -9.94 6.06
C ASN A 142 9.91 -9.84 7.43
N LYS A 143 9.36 -8.67 7.73
CA LYS A 143 8.99 -8.25 9.09
C LYS A 143 7.49 -8.19 9.35
N ILE A 144 7.12 -8.25 10.62
CA ILE A 144 5.76 -8.04 11.15
C ILE A 144 5.80 -6.74 11.94
N VAL A 145 5.09 -5.73 11.46
CA VAL A 145 5.05 -4.39 12.07
C VAL A 145 3.92 -4.34 13.09
N LEU A 146 4.20 -3.83 14.30
CA LEU A 146 3.22 -3.73 15.37
C LEU A 146 3.35 -2.38 16.09
N HIS A 147 2.22 -1.76 16.42
CA HIS A 147 2.20 -0.63 17.36
C HIS A 147 2.25 -1.12 18.81
N VAL A 148 2.73 -0.29 19.73
CA VAL A 148 2.84 -0.66 21.15
C VAL A 148 1.47 -0.98 21.77
N GLY A 149 0.44 -0.18 21.44
CA GLY A 149 -0.94 -0.40 21.91
C GLY A 149 -1.50 0.76 22.72
N GLY A 150 -2.17 0.45 23.84
CA GLY A 150 -2.82 1.47 24.69
C GLY A 150 -1.93 1.99 25.83
N VAL A 151 -2.24 3.17 26.38
CA VAL A 151 -1.54 3.75 27.55
C VAL A 151 -2.11 3.28 28.88
N TYR A 152 -3.39 2.92 28.93
CA TYR A 152 -4.08 2.33 30.10
C TYR A 152 -3.88 3.08 31.43
N GLY A 153 -3.74 4.41 31.39
CA GLY A 153 -3.60 5.28 32.56
C GLY A 153 -2.16 5.44 33.10
N ASN A 154 -1.28 4.46 32.88
CA ASN A 154 0.14 4.56 33.19
C ASN A 154 0.98 4.04 32.02
N LYS A 155 1.67 4.96 31.36
CA LYS A 155 2.46 4.70 30.16
C LYS A 155 3.67 3.82 30.43
N GLU A 156 4.35 4.03 31.56
CA GLU A 156 5.53 3.25 31.93
C GLU A 156 5.15 1.79 32.20
N ASP A 157 4.07 1.57 32.97
CA ASP A 157 3.54 0.22 33.22
C ASP A 157 3.09 -0.46 31.91
N ALA A 158 2.47 0.28 31.00
CA ALA A 158 2.03 -0.24 29.71
C ALA A 158 3.23 -0.65 28.82
N MET A 159 4.32 0.11 28.81
CA MET A 159 5.56 -0.28 28.12
C MET A 159 6.19 -1.52 28.76
N ASN A 160 6.25 -1.57 30.10
CA ASN A 160 6.78 -2.74 30.82
C ASN A 160 5.96 -4.01 30.55
N LYS A 161 4.63 -3.89 30.42
CA LYS A 161 3.75 -4.99 30.01
C LYS A 161 4.04 -5.46 28.58
N PHE A 162 4.29 -4.54 27.65
CA PHE A 162 4.70 -4.90 26.30
C PHE A 162 5.98 -5.75 26.34
N ILE A 163 7.01 -5.25 27.04
CA ILE A 163 8.31 -5.91 27.20
C ILE A 163 8.14 -7.30 27.83
N HIS A 164 7.35 -7.42 28.90
CA HIS A 164 7.10 -8.70 29.55
C HIS A 164 6.36 -9.70 28.64
N ASN A 165 5.34 -9.24 27.91
CA ASN A 165 4.57 -10.12 27.04
C ASN A 165 5.33 -10.50 25.76
N PHE A 166 6.30 -9.69 25.33
CA PHE A 166 7.21 -10.03 24.23
C PHE A 166 7.98 -11.33 24.50
N ASP A 167 8.34 -11.61 25.76
CA ASP A 167 9.06 -12.84 26.11
C ASP A 167 8.26 -14.11 25.83
N ARG A 168 6.94 -14.01 25.76
CA ARG A 168 6.01 -15.12 25.49
C ARG A 168 5.92 -15.51 24.01
N LEU A 169 6.47 -14.68 23.12
CA LEU A 169 6.46 -14.92 21.67
C LEU A 169 7.47 -16.01 21.29
N SER A 170 7.20 -16.73 20.20
CA SER A 170 8.16 -17.68 19.63
C SER A 170 9.43 -16.99 19.14
N ASP A 171 10.56 -17.72 19.09
CA ASP A 171 11.83 -17.17 18.60
C ASP A 171 11.74 -16.69 17.14
N SER A 172 10.95 -17.37 16.31
CA SER A 172 10.72 -16.95 14.92
C SER A 172 10.00 -15.60 14.88
N LEU A 173 8.95 -15.43 15.68
CA LEU A 173 8.20 -14.18 15.76
C LEU A 173 9.06 -13.05 16.36
N LYS A 174 9.84 -13.31 17.41
CA LYS A 174 10.76 -12.32 18.00
C LYS A 174 11.74 -11.77 16.96
N ARG A 175 12.25 -12.62 16.06
CA ARG A 175 13.13 -12.21 14.94
C ARG A 175 12.41 -11.43 13.84
N ARG A 176 11.09 -11.57 13.70
CA ARG A 176 10.29 -10.86 12.68
C ARG A 176 9.65 -9.57 13.19
N LEU A 177 9.43 -9.44 14.49
CA LEU A 177 8.70 -8.31 15.05
C LEU A 177 9.52 -7.01 14.92
N VAL A 178 8.86 -5.95 14.50
CA VAL A 178 9.37 -4.56 14.54
C VAL A 178 8.29 -3.64 15.08
N ILE A 179 8.69 -2.58 15.78
CA ILE A 179 7.74 -1.69 16.47
C ILE A 179 7.67 -0.34 15.78
N GLU A 180 6.45 0.15 15.54
CA GLU A 180 6.19 1.41 14.87
C GLU A 180 5.62 2.46 15.84
N ASN A 181 6.09 3.71 15.73
CA ASN A 181 5.50 4.85 16.43
C ASN A 181 4.09 5.15 15.94
N ASP A 182 3.23 5.71 16.80
CA ASP A 182 1.83 5.98 16.48
C ASP A 182 1.45 7.45 16.70
N ASP A 183 0.28 7.84 16.18
CA ASP A 183 -0.19 9.22 16.11
C ASP A 183 -0.71 9.82 17.43
N LYS A 184 -0.74 9.05 18.54
CA LYS A 184 -1.41 9.48 19.79
C LYS A 184 -0.74 9.02 21.07
N SER A 185 -0.35 7.76 21.12
CA SER A 185 0.03 7.04 22.33
C SER A 185 1.53 7.03 22.47
N TYR A 186 2.28 6.45 21.52
CA TYR A 186 3.71 6.24 21.67
C TYR A 186 4.52 6.98 20.60
N THR A 187 5.36 7.91 21.06
CA THR A 187 6.32 8.62 20.22
C THR A 187 7.44 7.68 19.76
N ILE A 188 8.22 8.11 18.77
CA ILE A 188 9.37 7.32 18.32
C ILE A 188 10.45 7.15 19.41
N GLU A 189 10.62 8.12 20.31
CA GLU A 189 11.56 8.01 21.43
C GLU A 189 11.16 6.87 22.39
N GLU A 190 9.88 6.74 22.69
CA GLU A 190 9.35 5.67 23.55
C GLU A 190 9.39 4.31 22.87
N VAL A 191 9.16 4.27 21.55
CA VAL A 191 9.37 3.05 20.75
C VAL A 191 10.83 2.63 20.76
N LEU A 192 11.76 3.56 20.58
CA LEU A 192 13.21 3.28 20.66
C LEU A 192 13.60 2.75 22.03
N TYR A 193 13.02 3.27 23.11
CA TYR A 193 13.21 2.74 24.47
C TYR A 193 12.77 1.28 24.57
N ILE A 194 11.59 0.92 24.07
CA ILE A 194 11.12 -0.48 24.07
C ILE A 194 12.04 -1.35 23.22
N CYS A 195 12.36 -0.91 22.01
CA CYS A 195 13.22 -1.61 21.06
C CYS A 195 14.61 -1.92 21.66
N ASP A 196 15.19 -1.00 22.43
CA ASP A 196 16.44 -1.23 23.16
C ASP A 196 16.29 -2.34 24.22
N LYS A 197 15.17 -2.37 24.96
CA LYS A 197 14.96 -3.39 26.01
C LYS A 197 14.78 -4.80 25.45
N ILE A 198 14.09 -4.95 24.32
CA ILE A 198 13.78 -6.26 23.73
C ILE A 198 14.63 -6.61 22.50
N GLN A 199 15.54 -5.71 22.13
CA GLN A 199 16.52 -5.88 21.04
C GLN A 199 15.89 -6.15 19.66
N VAL A 200 14.80 -5.45 19.33
CA VAL A 200 14.12 -5.51 18.02
C VAL A 200 14.18 -4.18 17.27
N PRO A 201 14.07 -4.18 15.92
CA PRO A 201 14.09 -2.94 15.15
C PRO A 201 12.87 -2.04 15.35
N ALA A 202 13.08 -0.73 15.24
CA ALA A 202 12.04 0.29 15.17
C ALA A 202 11.69 0.65 13.71
N VAL A 203 10.40 0.84 13.41
CA VAL A 203 9.90 1.43 12.17
C VAL A 203 9.52 2.87 12.46
N PHE A 204 9.99 3.79 11.61
CA PHE A 204 9.62 5.19 11.70
C PHE A 204 8.51 5.51 10.70
N ASP A 205 7.37 5.98 11.21
CA ASP A 205 6.30 6.60 10.43
C ASP A 205 6.34 8.13 10.58
N ASN A 206 6.50 8.81 9.44
CA ASN A 206 6.66 10.27 9.42
C ASN A 206 5.37 11.01 9.82
N LEU A 207 4.20 10.55 9.38
CA LEU A 207 2.94 11.22 9.65
C LEU A 207 2.51 11.04 11.11
N HIS A 208 2.72 9.84 11.66
CA HIS A 208 2.53 9.60 13.08
C HIS A 208 3.42 10.51 13.92
N HIS A 209 4.68 10.70 13.52
CA HIS A 209 5.59 11.61 14.21
C HIS A 209 5.18 13.08 14.07
N GLU A 210 4.68 13.52 12.92
CA GLU A 210 4.13 14.87 12.76
C GLU A 210 2.96 15.15 13.71
N LEU A 211 2.15 14.12 14.02
CA LEU A 211 0.99 14.22 14.90
C LEU A 211 1.33 14.01 16.39
N ASN A 212 2.36 13.22 16.66
CA ASN A 212 2.85 12.88 18.00
C ASN A 212 4.38 13.04 18.06
N PRO A 213 4.87 14.30 18.04
CA PRO A 213 6.29 14.58 17.96
C PRO A 213 7.01 14.29 19.28
N CYS A 214 8.33 14.09 19.18
CA CYS A 214 9.24 14.05 20.33
C CYS A 214 10.25 15.21 20.22
N SER A 215 11.14 15.32 21.21
CA SER A 215 12.15 16.38 21.28
C SER A 215 13.32 16.19 20.31
N LEU A 216 13.51 14.98 19.78
CA LEU A 216 14.61 14.63 18.89
C LEU A 216 14.45 15.29 17.51
N SER A 217 15.57 15.73 16.94
CA SER A 217 15.60 16.18 15.55
C SER A 217 15.41 14.99 14.60
N GLN A 218 14.96 15.27 13.37
CA GLN A 218 14.79 14.24 12.34
C GLN A 218 16.08 13.44 12.10
N LYS A 219 17.25 14.09 12.12
CA LYS A 219 18.55 13.41 11.94
C LYS A 219 18.85 12.45 13.08
N GLU A 220 18.55 12.84 14.33
CA GLU A 220 18.74 11.98 15.51
C GLU A 220 17.78 10.79 15.46
N ILE A 221 16.50 11.03 15.14
CA ILE A 221 15.49 9.98 14.97
C ILE A 221 15.95 8.96 13.93
N LEU A 222 16.28 9.42 12.72
CA LEU A 222 16.68 8.55 11.62
C LEU A 222 17.95 7.76 11.94
N GLY A 223 18.92 8.39 12.62
CA GLY A 223 20.13 7.72 13.10
C GLY A 223 19.84 6.64 14.13
N ALA A 224 19.04 6.97 15.15
CA ALA A 224 18.66 6.05 16.21
C ALA A 224 17.85 4.87 15.67
N VAL A 225 16.83 5.14 14.85
CA VAL A 225 16.00 4.11 14.19
C VAL A 225 16.89 3.18 13.37
N THR A 226 17.71 3.72 12.47
CA THR A 226 18.58 2.90 11.61
C THR A 226 19.54 2.02 12.43
N SER A 227 20.04 2.51 13.57
CA SER A 227 20.92 1.75 14.46
C SER A 227 20.26 0.52 15.11
N THR A 228 18.93 0.47 15.15
CA THR A 228 18.19 -0.71 15.66
C THR A 228 18.14 -1.86 14.64
N TRP A 229 18.43 -1.61 13.36
CA TRP A 229 18.39 -2.61 12.30
C TRP A 229 19.76 -3.27 12.12
N LYS A 230 19.81 -4.59 12.27
CA LYS A 230 21.01 -5.41 12.07
C LYS A 230 21.04 -5.95 10.63
N ALA A 231 22.18 -6.52 10.24
CA ALA A 231 22.35 -7.10 8.91
C ALA A 231 21.29 -8.18 8.57
N GLU A 232 20.90 -8.98 9.56
CA GLU A 232 19.85 -10.00 9.45
C GLU A 232 18.43 -9.45 9.25
N ASP A 233 18.19 -8.18 9.61
CA ASP A 233 16.91 -7.50 9.43
C ASP A 233 16.77 -6.86 8.04
N GLY A 234 17.89 -6.71 7.33
CA GLY A 234 17.99 -5.95 6.08
C GLY A 234 18.00 -4.43 6.30
N PRO A 235 17.80 -3.63 5.24
CA PRO A 235 17.70 -2.18 5.34
C PRO A 235 16.63 -1.73 6.35
N ALA A 236 16.78 -0.55 6.93
CA ALA A 236 15.74 0.02 7.77
C ALA A 236 14.41 0.12 7.01
N LYS A 237 13.28 0.06 7.70
CA LYS A 237 11.96 0.24 7.08
C LYS A 237 11.34 1.51 7.61
N PHE A 238 10.98 2.42 6.71
CA PHE A 238 10.22 3.63 7.02
C PHE A 238 8.82 3.54 6.40
N HIS A 239 7.86 4.12 7.09
CA HIS A 239 6.51 4.33 6.59
C HIS A 239 6.40 5.80 6.16
N TYR A 240 5.97 6.00 4.91
CA TYR A 240 5.75 7.32 4.34
C TYR A 240 4.27 7.54 4.08
N SER A 241 3.72 8.57 4.73
CA SER A 241 2.35 9.02 4.56
C SER A 241 2.27 10.54 4.58
N GLU A 242 1.12 11.06 4.15
CA GLU A 242 0.80 12.48 4.19
C GLU A 242 -0.62 12.68 4.71
N GLN A 243 -0.85 13.78 5.42
CA GLN A 243 -2.17 14.14 5.92
C GLN A 243 -3.15 14.46 4.78
N ASP A 244 -4.35 13.89 4.83
CA ASP A 244 -5.51 14.37 4.06
C ASP A 244 -6.01 15.69 4.66
N MET A 245 -5.68 16.80 4.01
CA MET A 245 -6.04 18.16 4.47
C MET A 245 -7.56 18.40 4.54
N THR A 246 -8.37 17.53 3.93
CA THR A 246 -9.85 17.62 3.99
C THR A 246 -10.45 16.89 5.19
N LYS A 247 -9.65 16.12 5.93
CA LYS A 247 -10.08 15.32 7.08
C LYS A 247 -9.30 15.70 8.34
N LYS A 248 -9.95 15.55 9.49
CA LYS A 248 -9.30 15.70 10.81
C LYS A 248 -8.63 14.40 11.24
N GLY A 249 -7.57 14.50 12.04
CA GLY A 249 -6.76 13.37 12.52
C GLY A 249 -5.93 12.73 11.40
N GLY A 250 -4.99 11.85 11.73
CA GLY A 250 -3.98 11.23 10.84
C GLY A 250 -4.48 10.39 9.66
N SER A 251 -5.53 10.84 8.97
CA SER A 251 -6.06 10.22 7.77
C SER A 251 -5.08 10.40 6.63
N HIS A 252 -4.67 9.28 6.04
CA HIS A 252 -3.75 9.30 4.91
C HIS A 252 -4.36 9.96 3.67
N SER A 253 -3.53 10.70 2.95
CA SER A 253 -3.87 11.39 1.71
C SER A 253 -4.35 10.43 0.63
N LYS A 254 -5.08 10.97 -0.36
CA LYS A 254 -5.54 10.18 -1.50
C LYS A 254 -4.37 9.66 -2.34
N SER A 255 -3.37 10.51 -2.56
CA SER A 255 -2.16 10.28 -3.35
C SER A 255 -1.03 11.09 -2.74
N VAL A 256 0.20 10.62 -2.91
CA VAL A 256 1.40 11.36 -2.47
C VAL A 256 1.62 12.61 -3.30
N ASP A 257 2.12 13.69 -2.71
CA ASP A 257 2.62 14.86 -3.43
C ASP A 257 4.06 14.60 -3.90
N THR A 258 4.31 14.72 -5.20
CA THR A 258 5.62 14.36 -5.77
C THR A 258 6.74 15.24 -5.21
N ARG A 259 6.50 16.53 -4.92
CA ARG A 259 7.55 17.42 -4.37
C ARG A 259 7.91 17.02 -2.94
N LYS A 260 6.90 16.85 -2.08
CA LYS A 260 7.11 16.47 -0.68
C LYS A 260 7.81 15.13 -0.55
N PHE A 261 7.46 14.17 -1.39
CA PHE A 261 8.13 12.87 -1.40
C PHE A 261 9.60 13.00 -1.80
N LEU A 262 9.93 13.80 -2.82
CA LEU A 262 11.31 14.02 -3.24
C LEU A 262 12.13 14.74 -2.16
N GLU A 263 11.54 15.70 -1.45
CA GLU A 263 12.15 16.36 -0.29
C GLU A 263 12.45 15.35 0.83
N TYR A 264 11.49 14.48 1.16
CA TYR A 264 11.70 13.39 2.12
C TYR A 264 12.75 12.39 1.64
N TYR A 265 12.72 12.00 0.37
CA TYR A 265 13.66 11.05 -0.20
C TYR A 265 15.10 11.60 -0.16
N ASP A 266 15.30 12.89 -0.45
CA ASP A 266 16.62 13.53 -0.34
C ASP A 266 17.12 13.58 1.11
N SER A 267 16.23 13.79 2.09
CA SER A 267 16.60 13.81 3.51
C SER A 267 17.10 12.46 4.05
N ILE A 268 16.70 11.35 3.41
CA ILE A 268 17.12 9.99 3.78
C ILE A 268 18.07 9.36 2.75
N LYS A 269 18.61 10.10 1.77
CA LYS A 269 19.36 9.53 0.64
C LYS A 269 20.58 8.71 1.06
N ASP A 270 21.27 9.13 2.11
CA ASP A 270 22.48 8.48 2.63
C ASP A 270 22.18 7.35 3.63
N ILE A 271 20.89 7.07 3.88
CA ILE A 271 20.44 6.02 4.78
C ILE A 271 20.06 4.79 3.97
N SER A 272 20.46 3.61 4.43
CA SER A 272 20.02 2.32 3.90
C SER A 272 18.61 1.99 4.42
N ALA A 273 17.58 2.53 3.76
CA ALA A 273 16.18 2.35 4.15
C ALA A 273 15.25 2.06 2.96
N ASP A 274 14.31 1.15 3.17
CA ASP A 274 13.17 0.89 2.29
C ASP A 274 11.94 1.68 2.75
N ILE A 275 11.08 2.09 1.82
CA ILE A 275 9.94 2.97 2.07
C ILE A 275 8.63 2.24 1.76
N MET A 276 7.79 2.08 2.77
CA MET A 276 6.41 1.60 2.61
C MET A 276 5.46 2.80 2.48
N MET A 277 4.76 2.88 1.36
CA MET A 277 3.80 3.94 1.10
C MET A 277 2.45 3.61 1.77
N GLU A 278 2.07 4.44 2.72
CA GLU A 278 0.87 4.36 3.54
C GLU A 278 -0.25 5.24 2.95
N VAL A 279 -0.60 5.12 1.66
CA VAL A 279 -1.59 6.00 1.01
C VAL A 279 -2.82 5.27 0.45
N LYS A 280 -3.87 6.01 0.10
CA LYS A 280 -5.14 5.41 -0.36
C LYS A 280 -5.09 4.90 -1.79
N ASP A 281 -4.29 5.49 -2.68
CA ASP A 281 -4.13 5.06 -4.07
C ASP A 281 -3.00 4.03 -4.29
N LYS A 282 -2.38 3.56 -3.20
CA LYS A 282 -1.59 2.32 -3.15
C LYS A 282 -0.48 2.28 -4.20
N ASP A 283 -0.60 1.36 -5.14
CA ASP A 283 0.36 1.08 -6.19
C ASP A 283 0.56 2.26 -7.15
N LEU A 284 -0.43 3.15 -7.31
CA LEU A 284 -0.27 4.35 -8.14
C LEU A 284 0.80 5.28 -7.57
N SER A 285 0.71 5.59 -6.27
CA SER A 285 1.72 6.42 -5.63
C SER A 285 3.07 5.72 -5.57
N ALA A 286 3.12 4.41 -5.31
CA ALA A 286 4.38 3.67 -5.33
C ALA A 286 5.08 3.78 -6.70
N ILE A 287 4.37 3.52 -7.81
CA ILE A 287 4.92 3.64 -9.17
C ILE A 287 5.35 5.07 -9.46
N LYS A 288 4.52 6.06 -9.12
CA LYS A 288 4.83 7.48 -9.29
C LYS A 288 6.14 7.86 -8.60
N CYS A 289 6.29 7.47 -7.33
CA CYS A 289 7.48 7.73 -6.53
C CYS A 289 8.72 7.04 -7.11
N ILE A 290 8.62 5.75 -7.46
CA ILE A 290 9.71 4.97 -8.08
C ILE A 290 10.20 5.64 -9.37
N LEU A 291 9.28 6.02 -10.25
CA LEU A 291 9.64 6.66 -11.52
C LEU A 291 10.10 8.11 -11.35
N SER A 292 9.78 8.77 -10.24
CA SER A 292 10.21 10.15 -9.96
C SER A 292 11.66 10.22 -9.48
N ILE A 293 12.18 9.16 -8.85
CA ILE A 293 13.57 9.09 -8.37
C ILE A 293 14.54 8.48 -9.39
N ASP A 294 14.02 7.84 -10.44
CA ASP A 294 14.82 7.22 -11.50
C ASP A 294 14.96 8.17 -12.69
N ASP A 295 16.16 8.74 -12.87
CA ASP A 295 16.47 9.60 -14.02
C ASP A 295 16.70 8.80 -15.32
N GLN A 296 16.77 7.47 -15.26
CA GLN A 296 17.07 6.57 -16.39
C GLN A 296 15.89 5.66 -16.75
N ILE A 297 14.65 6.15 -16.57
CA ILE A 297 13.47 5.36 -16.94
C ILE A 297 13.41 5.10 -18.45
N PRO A 298 13.05 3.88 -18.89
CA PRO A 298 12.79 3.60 -20.29
C PRO A 298 11.65 4.48 -20.83
N VAL A 299 11.75 4.89 -22.10
CA VAL A 299 10.68 5.64 -22.79
C VAL A 299 9.34 4.89 -22.70
N SER A 300 9.36 3.56 -22.78
CA SER A 300 8.16 2.72 -22.64
C SER A 300 7.48 2.89 -21.28
N ALA A 301 8.24 2.95 -20.17
CA ALA A 301 7.69 3.15 -18.84
C ALA A 301 6.98 4.51 -18.74
N ARG A 302 7.61 5.55 -19.29
CA ARG A 302 7.05 6.90 -19.36
C ARG A 302 5.77 6.95 -20.18
N THR A 303 5.78 6.41 -21.40
CA THR A 303 4.60 6.43 -22.28
C THR A 303 3.46 5.57 -21.73
N ASN A 304 3.77 4.46 -21.06
CA ASN A 304 2.78 3.62 -20.39
C ASN A 304 2.10 4.37 -19.25
N GLN A 305 2.86 5.13 -18.45
CA GLN A 305 2.25 5.98 -17.42
C GLN A 305 1.38 7.07 -18.03
N TRP A 306 1.86 7.77 -19.07
CA TRP A 306 1.04 8.76 -19.76
C TRP A 306 -0.27 8.17 -20.28
N ALA A 307 -0.23 7.00 -20.90
CA ALA A 307 -1.43 6.32 -21.39
C ALA A 307 -2.49 6.11 -20.28
N LYS A 308 -2.07 5.83 -19.05
CA LYS A 308 -2.97 5.65 -17.91
C LYS A 308 -3.57 6.99 -17.43
N TYR A 309 -2.79 8.07 -17.42
CA TYR A 309 -3.22 9.39 -16.92
C TYR A 309 -3.94 10.28 -17.94
N LYS A 310 -3.72 10.09 -19.25
CA LYS A 310 -4.03 11.11 -20.25
C LYS A 310 -5.48 11.62 -20.22
N TYR A 311 -6.47 10.76 -19.97
CA TYR A 311 -7.87 11.19 -19.89
C TYR A 311 -8.23 11.86 -18.57
N LEU A 312 -7.53 11.58 -17.47
CA LEU A 312 -7.67 12.38 -16.24
C LEU A 312 -7.22 13.82 -16.48
N ILE A 313 -6.15 14.01 -17.25
CA ILE A 313 -5.66 15.35 -17.60
C ILE A 313 -6.55 16.03 -18.64
N MET A 314 -6.98 15.29 -19.67
CA MET A 314 -7.87 15.80 -20.71
C MET A 314 -9.20 16.30 -20.12
N GLU A 315 -9.73 15.61 -19.11
CA GLU A 315 -10.95 16.00 -18.39
C GLU A 315 -10.83 17.36 -17.71
N LYS A 316 -9.61 17.76 -17.33
CA LYS A 316 -9.35 19.06 -16.69
C LYS A 316 -9.24 20.19 -17.70
N ASN A 317 -8.43 19.98 -18.74
CA ASN A 317 -8.27 20.93 -19.82
C ASN A 317 -7.51 20.29 -20.99
N TYR A 318 -7.99 20.47 -22.21
CA TYR A 318 -7.33 19.93 -23.40
C TYR A 318 -5.93 20.53 -23.66
N SER A 319 -5.68 21.78 -23.25
CA SER A 319 -4.34 22.39 -23.35
C SER A 319 -3.34 21.71 -22.41
N TYR A 320 -3.76 21.29 -21.21
CA TYR A 320 -2.93 20.51 -20.29
C TYR A 320 -2.58 19.16 -20.89
N TYR A 321 -3.57 18.49 -21.50
CA TYR A 321 -3.33 17.23 -22.21
C TYR A 321 -2.23 17.38 -23.28
N LYS A 322 -2.34 18.42 -24.12
CA LYS A 322 -1.34 18.69 -25.16
C LYS A 322 0.05 18.95 -24.57
N LYS A 323 0.13 19.77 -23.52
CA LYS A 323 1.40 20.08 -22.86
C LYS A 323 2.02 18.85 -22.20
N CYS A 324 1.25 18.05 -21.45
CA CYS A 324 1.73 16.79 -20.88
C CYS A 324 2.23 15.84 -21.99
N SER A 325 1.49 15.71 -23.09
CA SER A 325 1.92 14.88 -24.22
C SER A 325 3.23 15.38 -24.84
N GLN A 326 3.48 16.69 -24.90
CA GLN A 326 4.75 17.25 -25.35
C GLN A 326 5.87 16.95 -24.35
N MET A 327 5.63 17.12 -23.06
CA MET A 327 6.60 16.84 -22.00
C MET A 327 7.01 15.37 -21.98
N ILE A 328 6.05 14.45 -22.15
CA ILE A 328 6.31 13.00 -22.24
C ILE A 328 7.26 12.65 -23.38
N ASN A 329 7.14 13.33 -24.52
CA ASN A 329 7.99 13.14 -25.70
C ASN A 329 9.29 13.96 -25.66
N SER A 330 9.58 14.66 -24.56
CA SER A 330 10.80 15.48 -24.38
C SER A 330 11.86 14.76 -23.54
N ASN A 331 12.99 15.42 -23.26
CA ASN A 331 14.03 14.88 -22.36
C ASN A 331 13.79 15.25 -20.88
N LEU A 332 12.65 15.84 -20.53
CA LEU A 332 12.34 16.16 -19.14
C LEU A 332 12.31 14.89 -18.27
N PRO A 333 12.82 14.95 -17.02
CA PRO A 333 12.75 13.84 -16.09
C PRO A 333 11.29 13.62 -15.65
N MET A 334 10.97 12.38 -15.26
CA MET A 334 9.57 12.01 -14.98
C MET A 334 8.99 12.76 -13.77
N LYS A 335 9.82 13.11 -12.77
CA LYS A 335 9.43 13.94 -11.63
C LYS A 335 8.77 15.25 -12.04
N ASP A 336 9.33 15.96 -13.01
CA ASP A 336 8.80 17.25 -13.48
C ASP A 336 7.45 17.08 -14.19
N ILE A 337 7.29 15.96 -14.90
CA ILE A 337 6.04 15.60 -15.57
C ILE A 337 4.97 15.27 -14.53
N TYR A 338 5.28 14.48 -13.50
CA TYR A 338 4.34 14.19 -12.42
C TYR A 338 3.93 15.44 -11.66
N ILE A 339 4.90 16.29 -11.28
CA ILE A 339 4.63 17.57 -10.63
C ILE A 339 3.67 18.42 -11.49
N TYR A 340 3.91 18.51 -12.80
CA TYR A 340 3.02 19.26 -13.69
C TYR A 340 1.62 18.62 -13.80
N MET A 341 1.54 17.29 -13.91
CA MET A 341 0.25 16.57 -13.94
C MET A 341 -0.55 16.78 -12.65
N GLU A 342 0.09 16.77 -11.48
CA GLU A 342 -0.55 17.04 -10.19
C GLU A 342 -1.15 18.45 -10.13
N GLU A 343 -0.41 19.47 -10.59
CA GLU A 343 -0.94 20.83 -10.69
C GLU A 343 -2.14 20.91 -11.65
N CYS A 344 -2.10 20.21 -12.77
CA CYS A 344 -3.25 20.14 -13.69
C CYS A 344 -4.48 19.51 -13.02
N LEU A 345 -4.29 18.46 -12.22
CA LEU A 345 -5.39 17.73 -11.55
C LEU A 345 -6.07 18.54 -10.44
N LYS A 346 -5.38 19.54 -9.86
CA LYS A 346 -5.95 20.50 -8.88
C LYS A 346 -6.97 21.46 -9.51
N SER A 347 -7.01 21.58 -10.84
CA SER A 347 -7.94 22.48 -11.52
C SER A 347 -9.41 22.12 -11.21
N PRO A 348 -10.29 23.14 -11.07
CA PRO A 348 -11.71 22.92 -10.81
C PRO A 348 -12.36 22.14 -11.97
N PHE A 349 -13.56 21.62 -11.71
CA PHE A 349 -14.34 20.95 -12.74
C PHE A 349 -14.70 21.94 -13.87
N ASP A 350 -14.44 21.55 -15.10
CA ASP A 350 -14.85 22.25 -16.31
C ASP A 350 -15.79 21.36 -17.13
N GLU A 351 -17.02 21.81 -17.33
CA GLU A 351 -18.04 20.98 -17.99
C GLU A 351 -17.70 20.69 -19.45
N GLY A 352 -17.14 21.67 -20.17
CA GLY A 352 -16.77 21.50 -21.58
C GLY A 352 -15.67 20.46 -21.78
N SER A 353 -14.60 20.56 -20.98
CA SER A 353 -13.49 19.60 -20.98
C SER A 353 -13.93 18.20 -20.55
N PHE A 354 -14.80 18.12 -19.53
CA PHE A 354 -15.40 16.86 -19.12
C PHE A 354 -16.21 16.21 -20.24
N ARG A 355 -17.16 16.95 -20.84
CA ARG A 355 -17.99 16.47 -21.98
C ARG A 355 -17.14 15.97 -23.14
N ASN A 356 -16.16 16.77 -23.57
CA ASN A 356 -15.25 16.38 -24.65
C ASN A 356 -14.49 15.08 -24.32
N THR A 357 -14.02 14.94 -23.08
CA THR A 357 -13.28 13.75 -22.66
C THR A 357 -14.15 12.51 -22.62
N VAL A 358 -15.36 12.58 -22.06
CA VAL A 358 -16.27 11.43 -22.00
C VAL A 358 -16.74 11.02 -23.39
N GLU A 359 -16.96 11.96 -24.32
CA GLU A 359 -17.28 11.64 -25.71
C GLU A 359 -16.10 10.96 -26.42
N HIS A 360 -14.87 11.41 -26.17
CA HIS A 360 -13.67 10.77 -26.70
C HIS A 360 -13.53 9.33 -26.17
N VAL A 361 -13.73 9.11 -24.86
CA VAL A 361 -13.71 7.77 -24.25
C VAL A 361 -14.85 6.90 -24.79
N TYR A 362 -16.05 7.45 -24.94
CA TYR A 362 -17.18 6.74 -25.54
C TYR A 362 -16.91 6.33 -26.99
N GLY A 363 -16.09 7.09 -27.73
CA GLY A 363 -15.63 6.77 -29.07
C GLY A 363 -15.07 5.35 -29.20
N TYR A 364 -14.42 4.81 -28.17
CA TYR A 364 -13.88 3.45 -28.16
C TYR A 364 -14.96 2.35 -28.16
N VAL A 365 -16.17 2.64 -27.68
CA VAL A 365 -17.28 1.68 -27.60
C VAL A 365 -18.44 2.02 -28.55
N LYS A 366 -18.41 3.20 -29.18
CA LYS A 366 -19.52 3.77 -29.96
C LYS A 366 -20.11 2.83 -31.01
N GLU A 367 -19.28 2.07 -31.70
CA GLU A 367 -19.72 1.15 -32.77
C GLU A 367 -20.15 -0.24 -32.24
N LYS A 368 -19.93 -0.51 -30.95
CA LYS A 368 -20.25 -1.80 -30.30
C LYS A 368 -21.51 -1.74 -29.42
N VAL A 369 -21.87 -0.56 -28.93
CA VAL A 369 -22.99 -0.38 -27.99
C VAL A 369 -24.35 -0.59 -28.65
N THR A 370 -25.32 -1.06 -27.87
CA THR A 370 -26.72 -1.13 -28.29
C THR A 370 -27.38 0.25 -28.34
N LYS A 371 -28.53 0.35 -29.03
CA LYS A 371 -29.34 1.58 -29.06
C LYS A 371 -29.70 2.06 -27.65
N LYS A 372 -30.11 1.14 -26.78
CA LYS A 372 -30.44 1.43 -25.37
C LYS A 372 -29.25 1.97 -24.60
N GLU A 373 -28.06 1.41 -24.79
CA GLU A 373 -26.86 1.88 -24.12
C GLU A 373 -26.42 3.27 -24.58
N LYS A 374 -26.58 3.54 -25.88
CA LYS A 374 -26.37 4.87 -26.45
C LYS A 374 -27.35 5.90 -25.91
N GLU A 375 -28.63 5.55 -25.78
CA GLU A 375 -29.65 6.42 -25.18
C GLU A 375 -29.33 6.72 -23.71
N ASN A 376 -29.01 5.70 -22.91
CA ASN A 376 -28.60 5.88 -21.51
C ASN A 376 -27.36 6.79 -21.37
N PHE A 377 -26.35 6.63 -22.24
CA PHE A 377 -25.18 7.50 -22.22
C PHE A 377 -25.54 8.97 -22.50
N ARG A 378 -26.41 9.20 -23.49
CA ARG A 378 -26.89 10.55 -23.86
C ARG A 378 -27.69 11.20 -22.73
N GLU A 379 -28.59 10.45 -22.10
CA GLU A 379 -29.37 10.91 -20.96
C GLU A 379 -28.47 11.31 -19.77
N LEU A 380 -27.49 10.47 -19.44
CA LEU A 380 -26.52 10.80 -18.39
C LEU A 380 -25.73 12.09 -18.72
N LEU A 381 -25.43 12.32 -20.00
CA LEU A 381 -24.74 13.51 -20.48
C LEU A 381 -25.59 14.78 -20.47
N GLU A 382 -26.90 14.75 -20.26
CA GLU A 382 -27.70 15.98 -20.22
C GLU A 382 -27.23 16.91 -19.09
N ASN A 383 -26.95 16.33 -17.91
CA ASN A 383 -26.43 17.04 -16.75
C ASN A 383 -25.13 16.38 -16.22
N PRO A 384 -23.98 16.65 -16.86
CA PRO A 384 -22.72 15.97 -16.59
C PRO A 384 -22.12 16.36 -15.24
N LYS A 385 -22.38 17.59 -14.76
CA LYS A 385 -21.90 18.06 -13.46
C LYS A 385 -22.46 17.20 -12.34
N ASP A 386 -23.76 16.94 -12.35
CA ASP A 386 -24.41 16.12 -11.33
C ASP A 386 -24.22 14.61 -11.58
N ASN A 387 -24.01 14.21 -12.84
CA ASN A 387 -23.84 12.82 -13.22
C ASN A 387 -22.38 12.36 -13.38
N GLN A 388 -21.37 13.17 -13.02
CA GLN A 388 -19.95 12.89 -13.28
C GLN A 388 -19.54 11.45 -12.92
N LYS A 389 -19.82 11.04 -11.66
CA LYS A 389 -19.50 9.68 -11.16
C LYS A 389 -20.31 8.60 -11.87
N LYS A 390 -21.58 8.87 -12.22
CA LYS A 390 -22.45 7.91 -12.91
C LYS A 390 -21.97 7.68 -14.34
N ILE A 391 -21.60 8.75 -15.06
CA ILE A 391 -21.06 8.69 -16.42
C ILE A 391 -19.77 7.86 -16.45
N LYS A 392 -18.80 8.17 -15.58
CA LYS A 392 -17.54 7.41 -15.51
C LYS A 392 -17.77 5.93 -15.22
N LYS A 393 -18.61 5.60 -14.22
CA LYS A 393 -18.97 4.21 -13.91
C LYS A 393 -19.67 3.52 -15.07
N TYR A 394 -20.53 4.23 -15.79
CA TYR A 394 -21.23 3.68 -16.94
C TYR A 394 -20.27 3.38 -18.10
N LEU A 395 -19.38 4.33 -18.43
CA LEU A 395 -18.34 4.12 -19.44
C LEU A 395 -17.38 2.99 -19.06
N GLN A 396 -16.98 2.89 -17.79
CA GLN A 396 -16.16 1.78 -17.32
C GLN A 396 -16.86 0.43 -17.55
N LYS A 397 -18.16 0.33 -17.22
CA LYS A 397 -18.96 -0.88 -17.48
C LYS A 397 -19.00 -1.24 -18.96
N LEU A 398 -19.14 -0.24 -19.85
CA LEU A 398 -19.11 -0.48 -21.29
C LEU A 398 -17.73 -0.93 -21.77
N CYS A 399 -16.65 -0.31 -21.28
CA CYS A 399 -15.28 -0.71 -21.62
C CYS A 399 -14.98 -2.15 -21.20
N ILE A 400 -15.43 -2.56 -20.01
CA ILE A 400 -15.32 -3.95 -19.55
C ILE A 400 -16.19 -4.89 -20.41
N LYS A 401 -17.45 -4.54 -20.67
CA LYS A 401 -18.38 -5.36 -21.47
C LYS A 401 -17.86 -5.62 -22.88
N TYR A 402 -17.21 -4.62 -23.49
CA TYR A 402 -16.78 -4.64 -24.88
C TYR A 402 -15.27 -4.83 -25.07
N ASP A 403 -14.59 -5.25 -24.00
CA ASP A 403 -13.18 -5.62 -23.96
C ASP A 403 -12.25 -4.54 -24.52
N ILE A 404 -12.42 -3.31 -24.03
CA ILE A 404 -11.56 -2.18 -24.38
C ILE A 404 -10.37 -2.16 -23.41
N ASP A 405 -9.44 -3.10 -23.60
CA ASP A 405 -8.26 -3.31 -22.74
C ASP A 405 -7.51 -2.03 -22.39
N TYR A 406 -7.27 -1.20 -23.42
CA TYR A 406 -6.58 0.07 -23.26
C TYR A 406 -7.25 0.98 -22.21
N MET A 407 -8.59 1.04 -22.21
CA MET A 407 -9.36 1.85 -21.26
C MET A 407 -9.52 1.15 -19.91
N ASN A 408 -9.54 -0.18 -19.88
CA ASN A 408 -9.62 -0.95 -18.63
C ASN A 408 -8.37 -0.76 -17.75
N GLN A 409 -7.24 -0.39 -18.34
CA GLN A 409 -6.00 -0.04 -17.63
C GLN A 409 -5.88 1.46 -17.31
N SER A 410 -6.84 2.29 -17.73
CA SER A 410 -6.78 3.74 -17.55
C SER A 410 -7.12 4.16 -16.12
N TYR A 411 -6.35 5.11 -15.58
CA TYR A 411 -6.65 5.73 -14.29
C TYR A 411 -7.86 6.66 -14.35
N TYR A 412 -8.41 6.90 -15.53
CA TYR A 412 -9.62 7.70 -15.72
C TYR A 412 -10.80 7.25 -14.86
N PHE A 413 -10.92 5.96 -14.60
CA PHE A 413 -12.04 5.37 -13.86
C PHE A 413 -11.78 5.16 -12.35
N LEU A 414 -10.58 5.49 -11.86
CA LEU A 414 -10.18 5.29 -10.46
C LEU A 414 -10.60 6.43 -9.52
#